data_AF-A0A087CU91-F1
#
_entry.id   AF-A0A087CU91-F1
#
_cell.length_a   1.000
_cell.length_b   1.000
_cell.length_c   1.000
_cell.angle_alpha   90.00
_cell.angle_beta   90.00
_cell.angle_gamma   90.00
#
_symmetry.space_group_name_H-M   'P 1'
#
loop_
_entity.id
_entity.type
_entity.pdbx_description
1 polymer ?
#
loop_
_entity_poly.entity_id
_entity_poly.type
_entity_poly.pdbx_seq_one_letter_code
_entity_poly.pdbx_strand_id
1 'polypeptide(L)'
;MSDKNRIVLAYSGGLDTSVAIPYLKDRTGKDVVAVSLDVGQGGESLETIKERALACGAVEAYVVDARNEFADEYCMLALKANAMYEGVYPLVSAISRPLITKHLVRAAHQFGADTIAHGCTGKGNDQVRFEVSIQSIDPTLKAISPIRDLSLTRDVEIAYAKEHRLPIVQTEKSPYSIDQNVWGRAIETGFLEDPWNGPTKDCYAYTDDPAFPPVEDEVIIEFKQGVPVKIDGRDVTPLQAIEEMNRRAGAQGIGRIDLIEDRLVGIKSRELYECPGAVALITAHQELENCCLEREQHRIKRDIDKRWGELVYDAQWFSPAVKSLNAFIEDTQQYVSGEIRMILHGGRAVVTGRRSETSLYDYNLATYDSGDSFDQNASNGFIEIYGLPTRVAAARDVKFGNGIEVPDNTVE
;
A
#
# COMPACT_ATOMS: atom_id res chain seq x y z
N MET A 1 38.12 4.81 17.92
CA MET A 1 37.30 4.42 16.75
C MET A 1 36.60 3.15 17.18
N SER A 2 35.27 3.13 17.30
CA SER A 2 34.57 1.91 17.70
C SER A 2 34.84 0.85 16.64
N ASP A 3 35.25 -0.35 17.07
CA ASP A 3 35.35 -1.50 16.18
C ASP A 3 33.98 -1.73 15.53
N LYS A 4 33.86 -1.43 14.23
CA LYS A 4 32.63 -1.54 13.42
C LYS A 4 32.36 -3.02 13.08
N ASN A 5 32.21 -3.83 14.12
CA ASN A 5 32.15 -5.30 14.04
C ASN A 5 30.71 -5.83 14.13
N ARG A 6 29.70 -5.02 13.77
CA ARG A 6 28.29 -5.42 13.89
C ARG A 6 27.51 -5.26 12.58
N ILE A 7 26.54 -6.15 12.42
CA ILE A 7 25.52 -6.12 11.36
C ILE A 7 24.15 -6.02 12.06
N VAL A 8 23.29 -5.12 11.60
CA VAL A 8 21.88 -5.08 12.01
C VAL A 8 21.06 -5.89 11.02
N LEU A 9 20.37 -6.94 11.45
CA LEU A 9 19.54 -7.80 10.61
C LEU A 9 18.05 -7.45 10.79
N ALA A 10 17.37 -7.17 9.68
CA ALA A 10 15.91 -7.18 9.62
C ALA A 10 15.40 -8.61 9.88
N TYR A 11 14.83 -8.84 11.06
CA TYR A 11 14.53 -10.17 11.56
C TYR A 11 13.02 -10.40 11.66
N SER A 12 12.52 -11.41 10.95
CA SER A 12 11.09 -11.76 10.88
C SER A 12 10.70 -12.98 11.70
N GLY A 13 11.67 -13.69 12.30
CA GLY A 13 11.41 -14.94 13.03
C GLY A 13 11.34 -16.20 12.18
N GLY A 14 11.28 -16.07 10.85
CA GLY A 14 11.23 -17.21 9.92
C GLY A 14 12.55 -17.99 9.83
N LEU A 15 12.54 -19.11 9.09
CA LEU A 15 13.74 -19.95 8.90
C LEU A 15 14.90 -19.13 8.31
N ASP A 16 14.66 -18.40 7.23
CA ASP A 16 15.64 -17.69 6.42
C ASP A 16 16.43 -16.70 7.27
N THR A 17 15.70 -15.83 7.99
CA THR A 17 16.32 -14.80 8.85
C THR A 17 16.89 -15.39 10.14
N SER A 18 16.41 -16.55 10.60
CA SER A 18 16.98 -17.25 11.77
C SER A 18 18.31 -17.91 11.46
N VAL A 19 18.44 -18.52 10.27
CA VAL A 19 19.71 -19.07 9.78
C VAL A 19 20.67 -17.96 9.40
N ALA A 20 20.17 -16.82 8.89
CA ALA A 20 21.00 -15.68 8.53
C ALA A 20 21.85 -15.14 9.70
N ILE A 21 21.37 -15.23 10.94
CA ILE A 21 22.09 -14.73 12.14
C ILE A 21 23.48 -15.38 12.27
N PRO A 22 23.59 -16.70 12.49
CA PRO A 22 24.90 -17.36 12.59
C PRO A 22 25.64 -17.40 11.26
N TYR A 23 24.92 -17.51 10.13
CA TYR A 23 25.54 -17.55 8.80
C TYR A 23 26.29 -16.24 8.47
N LEU A 24 25.70 -15.07 8.78
CA LEU A 24 26.36 -13.77 8.63
C LEU A 24 27.61 -13.68 9.50
N LYS A 25 27.53 -14.16 10.75
CA LYS A 25 28.66 -14.16 11.67
C LYS A 25 29.81 -15.02 11.14
N ASP A 26 29.53 -16.23 10.67
CA ASP A 26 30.54 -17.14 10.12
C ASP A 26 31.20 -16.58 8.85
N ARG A 27 30.43 -15.89 7.99
CA ARG A 27 30.92 -15.36 6.72
C ARG A 27 31.65 -14.02 6.84
N THR A 28 31.31 -13.22 7.83
CA THR A 28 31.82 -11.83 7.94
C THR A 28 32.68 -11.60 9.18
N GLY A 29 32.64 -12.49 10.16
CA GLY A 29 33.25 -12.31 11.47
C GLY A 29 32.58 -11.25 12.35
N LYS A 30 31.45 -10.67 11.92
CA LYS A 30 30.72 -9.62 12.63
C LYS A 30 29.61 -10.20 13.50
N ASP A 31 29.39 -9.60 14.67
CA ASP A 31 28.24 -9.91 15.50
C ASP A 31 26.95 -9.38 14.88
N VAL A 32 25.84 -10.10 15.07
CA VAL A 32 24.53 -9.73 14.51
C VAL A 32 23.62 -9.21 15.60
N VAL A 33 23.03 -8.04 15.37
CA VAL A 33 21.92 -7.49 16.15
C VAL A 33 20.63 -7.72 15.36
N ALA A 34 19.70 -8.51 15.90
CA ALA A 34 18.42 -8.76 15.26
C ALA A 34 17.41 -7.65 15.62
N VAL A 35 16.68 -7.15 14.63
CA VAL A 35 15.65 -6.12 14.82
C VAL A 35 14.34 -6.57 14.17
N SER A 36 13.30 -6.70 14.99
CA SER A 36 11.95 -7.04 14.58
C SER A 36 11.01 -5.87 14.84
N LEU A 37 10.09 -5.62 13.91
CA LEU A 37 9.06 -4.61 14.07
C LEU A 37 7.68 -5.26 14.11
N ASP A 38 6.82 -4.79 15.00
CA ASP A 38 5.37 -4.97 14.91
C ASP A 38 4.80 -3.92 13.95
N VAL A 39 4.26 -4.39 12.83
CA VAL A 39 3.46 -3.60 11.89
C VAL A 39 2.05 -4.19 11.76
N GLY A 40 1.64 -5.01 12.73
CA GLY A 40 0.32 -5.65 12.78
C GLY A 40 0.25 -6.96 11.99
N GLN A 41 1.38 -7.65 11.82
CA GLN A 41 1.44 -8.94 11.13
C GLN A 41 0.71 -10.08 11.88
N GLY A 42 0.50 -9.95 13.19
CA GLY A 42 -0.04 -11.02 14.02
C GLY A 42 0.89 -12.26 14.09
N GLY A 43 0.31 -13.43 14.37
CA GLY A 43 1.07 -14.68 14.45
C GLY A 43 1.79 -14.88 15.79
N GLU A 44 3.04 -15.36 15.75
CA GLU A 44 3.84 -15.59 16.96
C GLU A 44 4.12 -14.29 17.71
N SER A 45 4.20 -14.36 19.04
CA SER A 45 4.54 -13.17 19.83
C SER A 45 5.94 -12.67 19.50
N LEU A 46 6.12 -11.36 19.48
CA LEU A 46 7.43 -10.76 19.19
C LEU A 46 8.49 -11.09 20.24
N GLU A 47 8.09 -11.38 21.49
CA GLU A 47 9.03 -11.89 22.50
C GLU A 47 9.53 -13.29 22.14
N THR A 48 8.68 -14.18 21.62
CA THR A 48 9.11 -15.49 21.10
C THR A 48 10.07 -15.34 19.93
N ILE A 49 9.80 -14.41 19.01
CA ILE A 49 10.68 -14.09 17.89
C ILE A 49 12.03 -13.59 18.41
N LYS A 50 12.03 -12.66 19.35
CA LYS A 50 13.25 -12.14 19.99
C LYS A 50 14.06 -13.23 20.70
N GLU A 51 13.43 -14.09 21.48
CA GLU A 51 14.08 -15.23 22.15
C GLU A 51 14.71 -16.18 21.12
N ARG A 52 14.02 -16.44 20.01
CA ARG A 52 14.55 -17.25 18.90
C ARG A 52 15.79 -16.61 18.28
N ALA A 53 15.80 -15.30 18.05
CA ALA A 53 16.95 -14.59 17.51
C ALA A 53 18.20 -14.76 18.40
N LEU A 54 18.03 -14.58 19.72
CA LEU A 54 19.10 -14.76 20.70
C LEU A 54 19.59 -16.21 20.73
N ALA A 55 18.66 -17.17 20.70
CA ALA A 55 18.98 -18.59 20.70
C ALA A 55 19.68 -19.04 19.40
N CYS A 56 19.47 -18.32 18.29
CA CYS A 56 20.21 -18.50 17.03
C CYS A 56 21.58 -17.80 17.01
N GLY A 57 21.95 -17.04 18.05
CA GLY A 57 23.29 -16.47 18.21
C GLY A 57 23.40 -14.97 17.95
N ALA A 58 22.29 -14.23 17.92
CA ALA A 58 22.33 -12.77 17.89
C ALA A 58 22.93 -12.24 19.20
N VAL A 59 23.79 -11.22 19.11
CA VAL A 59 24.40 -10.61 20.30
C VAL A 59 23.39 -9.73 21.06
N GLU A 60 22.42 -9.20 20.33
CA GLU A 60 21.29 -8.41 20.83
C GLU A 60 20.07 -8.68 19.94
N ALA A 61 18.87 -8.62 20.51
CA ALA A 61 17.62 -8.72 19.78
C ALA A 61 16.63 -7.66 20.25
N TYR A 62 16.18 -6.82 19.32
CA TYR A 62 15.33 -5.67 19.58
C TYR A 62 13.98 -5.81 18.89
N VAL A 63 12.93 -5.44 19.61
CA VAL A 63 11.54 -5.44 19.12
C VAL A 63 11.02 -4.02 19.21
N VAL A 64 10.38 -3.55 18.14
CA VAL A 64 9.72 -2.24 18.09
C VAL A 64 8.24 -2.44 17.80
N ASP A 65 7.37 -1.96 18.68
CA ASP A 65 5.96 -1.80 18.31
C ASP A 65 5.83 -0.53 17.45
N ALA A 66 5.65 -0.71 16.15
CA ALA A 66 5.55 0.38 15.18
C ALA A 66 4.15 0.46 14.56
N ARG A 67 3.12 -0.17 15.14
CA ARG A 67 1.78 -0.24 14.55
C ARG A 67 1.12 1.13 14.40
N ASN A 68 1.17 1.95 15.45
CA ASN A 68 0.63 3.32 15.37
C ASN A 68 1.45 4.19 14.41
N GLU A 69 2.79 4.14 14.48
CA GLU A 69 3.65 4.88 13.55
C GLU A 69 3.40 4.47 12.09
N PHE A 70 3.19 3.18 11.84
CA PHE A 70 2.85 2.66 10.51
C PHE A 70 1.50 3.21 10.02
N ALA A 71 0.46 3.12 10.86
CA ALA A 71 -0.85 3.64 10.53
C ALA A 71 -0.80 5.16 10.26
N ASP A 72 -0.23 5.92 11.19
CA ASP A 72 -0.25 7.38 11.22
C ASP A 72 0.65 8.01 10.14
N GLU A 73 1.87 7.49 9.96
CA GLU A 73 2.87 8.12 9.08
C GLU A 73 2.95 7.49 7.67
N TYR A 74 2.47 6.25 7.49
CA TYR A 74 2.62 5.53 6.22
C TYR A 74 1.28 5.22 5.58
N CYS A 75 0.37 4.54 6.30
CA CYS A 75 -0.96 4.22 5.78
C CYS A 75 -1.77 5.48 5.49
N MET A 76 -1.73 6.50 6.35
CA MET A 76 -2.48 7.74 6.09
C MET A 76 -1.94 8.54 4.89
N LEU A 77 -0.63 8.49 4.62
CA LEU A 77 -0.09 9.08 3.39
C LEU A 77 -0.58 8.31 2.15
N ALA A 78 -0.58 6.98 2.20
CA ALA A 78 -1.10 6.16 1.11
C ALA A 78 -2.61 6.37 0.89
N LEU A 79 -3.38 6.52 1.97
CA LEU A 79 -4.82 6.81 1.95
C LEU A 79 -5.10 8.17 1.30
N LYS A 80 -4.43 9.23 1.77
CA LYS A 80 -4.57 10.59 1.21
C LYS A 80 -4.17 10.66 -0.27
N ALA A 81 -3.21 9.84 -0.67
CA ALA A 81 -2.77 9.69 -2.06
C ALA A 81 -3.67 8.76 -2.89
N ASN A 82 -4.76 8.21 -2.33
CA ASN A 82 -5.62 7.20 -2.96
C ASN A 82 -4.81 6.07 -3.63
N ALA A 83 -3.72 5.65 -2.99
CA ALA A 83 -2.65 4.93 -3.66
C ALA A 83 -3.12 3.54 -4.12
N MET A 84 -3.16 3.33 -5.44
CA MET A 84 -3.55 2.09 -6.09
C MET A 84 -2.60 1.83 -7.26
N TYR A 85 -1.53 1.06 -7.01
CA TYR A 85 -0.61 0.64 -8.07
C TYR A 85 -1.34 -0.14 -9.15
N GLU A 86 -1.11 0.22 -10.40
CA GLU A 86 -1.83 -0.27 -11.58
C GLU A 86 -3.37 -0.17 -11.47
N GLY A 87 -3.86 0.76 -10.63
CA GLY A 87 -5.28 1.00 -10.40
C GLY A 87 -5.96 0.00 -9.45
N VAL A 88 -5.22 -0.94 -8.85
CA VAL A 88 -5.81 -2.03 -8.05
C VAL A 88 -5.10 -2.32 -6.72
N TYR A 89 -3.77 -2.21 -6.64
CA TYR A 89 -3.00 -2.67 -5.47
C TYR A 89 -2.65 -1.53 -4.50
N PRO A 90 -3.13 -1.55 -3.23
CA PRO A 90 -2.88 -0.46 -2.27
C PRO A 90 -1.53 -0.54 -1.55
N LEU A 91 -0.49 -1.03 -2.24
CA LEU A 91 0.91 -0.95 -1.80
C LEU A 91 1.23 -1.62 -0.45
N VAL A 92 0.45 -2.63 -0.04
CA VAL A 92 0.56 -3.41 1.22
C VAL A 92 1.99 -3.60 1.69
N SER A 93 2.78 -4.27 0.85
CA SER A 93 4.15 -4.58 1.18
C SER A 93 5.02 -3.32 1.05
N ALA A 94 4.85 -2.56 -0.03
CA ALA A 94 5.73 -1.45 -0.38
C ALA A 94 5.83 -0.37 0.71
N ILE A 95 4.73 -0.03 1.39
CA ILE A 95 4.72 1.07 2.37
C ILE A 95 5.33 0.70 3.73
N SER A 96 5.43 -0.58 4.10
CA SER A 96 6.04 -0.97 5.38
C SER A 96 7.58 -0.99 5.33
N ARG A 97 8.18 -1.24 4.17
CA ARG A 97 9.65 -1.31 4.00
C ARG A 97 10.39 -0.02 4.36
N PRO A 98 9.92 1.18 3.98
CA PRO A 98 10.58 2.41 4.42
C PRO A 98 10.50 2.63 5.94
N LEU A 99 9.41 2.21 6.60
CA LEU A 99 9.32 2.22 8.08
C LEU A 99 10.33 1.27 8.72
N ILE A 100 10.34 0.02 8.26
CA ILE A 100 11.29 -0.99 8.75
C ILE A 100 12.71 -0.46 8.59
N THR A 101 13.04 0.05 7.41
CA THR A 101 14.37 0.61 7.13
C THR A 101 14.74 1.78 8.03
N LYS A 102 13.83 2.71 8.29
CA LYS A 102 14.04 3.83 9.23
C LYS A 102 14.46 3.33 10.61
N HIS A 103 13.84 2.27 11.12
CA HIS A 103 14.22 1.67 12.41
C HIS A 103 15.52 0.86 12.35
N LEU A 104 15.81 0.17 11.24
CA LEU A 104 17.09 -0.53 11.04
C LEU A 104 18.27 0.44 11.03
N VAL A 105 18.13 1.60 10.36
CA VAL A 105 19.17 2.64 10.35
C VAL A 105 19.37 3.23 11.75
N ARG A 106 18.28 3.51 12.49
CA ARG A 106 18.37 3.94 13.90
C ARG A 106 19.11 2.91 14.76
N ALA A 107 18.78 1.63 14.61
CA ALA A 107 19.48 0.56 15.33
C ALA A 107 20.95 0.47 14.91
N ALA A 108 21.27 0.63 13.62
CA ALA A 108 22.65 0.60 13.14
C ALA A 108 23.49 1.69 13.80
N HIS A 109 22.96 2.92 13.90
CA HIS A 109 23.62 4.01 14.62
C HIS A 109 23.75 3.73 16.12
N GLN A 110 22.69 3.24 16.75
CA GLN A 110 22.68 2.93 18.19
C GLN A 110 23.70 1.86 18.57
N PHE A 111 23.82 0.81 17.76
CA PHE A 111 24.70 -0.33 18.06
C PHE A 111 26.08 -0.23 17.40
N GLY A 112 26.36 0.85 16.65
CA GLY A 112 27.63 1.04 15.97
C GLY A 112 27.86 0.06 14.81
N ALA A 113 26.80 -0.38 14.15
CA ALA A 113 26.87 -1.20 12.94
C ALA A 113 27.12 -0.34 11.71
N ASP A 114 27.88 -0.86 10.75
CA ASP A 114 28.15 -0.21 9.46
C ASP A 114 27.42 -0.88 8.29
N THR A 115 26.69 -1.96 8.58
CA THR A 115 26.04 -2.83 7.61
C THR A 115 24.68 -3.24 8.14
N ILE A 116 23.66 -3.15 7.29
CA ILE A 116 22.31 -3.67 7.54
C ILE A 116 22.09 -4.88 6.63
N ALA A 117 21.57 -5.96 7.19
CA ALA A 117 21.20 -7.17 6.47
C ALA A 117 19.68 -7.32 6.36
N HIS A 118 19.21 -7.91 5.27
CA HIS A 118 17.81 -8.26 5.04
C HIS A 118 17.68 -9.59 4.31
N GLY A 119 16.56 -10.29 4.50
CA GLY A 119 16.31 -11.61 3.90
C GLY A 119 15.64 -11.56 2.53
N CYS A 120 15.83 -10.52 1.73
CA CYS A 120 15.14 -10.42 0.43
C CYS A 120 15.85 -11.23 -0.65
N THR A 121 15.06 -11.83 -1.56
CA THR A 121 15.58 -12.52 -2.75
C THR A 121 15.99 -11.55 -3.87
N GLY A 122 16.72 -12.05 -4.87
CA GLY A 122 17.19 -11.26 -6.02
C GLY A 122 16.15 -10.94 -7.09
N LYS A 123 14.90 -11.45 -6.99
CA LYS A 123 13.83 -11.26 -8.00
C LYS A 123 12.63 -10.44 -7.50
N GLY A 124 12.64 -10.04 -6.24
CA GLY A 124 11.56 -9.24 -5.63
C GLY A 124 11.86 -7.76 -5.63
N ASN A 125 10.81 -6.94 -5.49
CA ASN A 125 10.96 -5.49 -5.33
C ASN A 125 11.52 -5.10 -3.97
N ASP A 126 11.34 -5.94 -2.94
CA ASP A 126 11.73 -5.61 -1.57
C ASP A 126 13.22 -5.39 -1.38
N GLN A 127 14.09 -6.09 -2.13
CA GLN A 127 15.52 -5.80 -2.10
C GLN A 127 15.79 -4.33 -2.47
N VAL A 128 15.08 -3.81 -3.48
CA VAL A 128 15.23 -2.43 -3.94
C VAL A 128 14.68 -1.49 -2.88
N ARG A 129 13.51 -1.80 -2.30
CA ARG A 129 12.86 -1.01 -1.25
C ARG A 129 13.74 -0.88 -0.01
N PHE A 130 14.34 -1.97 0.46
CA PHE A 130 15.28 -1.93 1.58
C PHE A 130 16.54 -1.15 1.23
N GLU A 131 17.27 -1.53 0.18
CA GLU A 131 18.59 -0.96 -0.09
C GLU A 131 18.55 0.51 -0.49
N VAL A 132 17.60 0.90 -1.35
CA VAL A 132 17.42 2.31 -1.72
C VAL A 132 17.01 3.13 -0.50
N SER A 133 16.15 2.60 0.37
CA SER A 133 15.77 3.29 1.61
C SER A 133 16.95 3.44 2.57
N ILE A 134 17.78 2.39 2.75
CA ILE A 134 18.96 2.45 3.62
C ILE A 134 19.89 3.55 3.12
N GLN A 135 20.23 3.53 1.83
CA GLN A 135 21.15 4.48 1.21
C GLN A 135 20.59 5.91 1.18
N SER A 136 19.27 6.07 1.07
CA SER A 136 18.61 7.38 1.08
C SER A 136 18.61 8.02 2.46
N ILE A 137 18.52 7.21 3.53
CA ILE A 137 18.55 7.71 4.91
C ILE A 137 20.00 7.94 5.36
N ASP A 138 20.90 7.00 5.08
CA ASP A 138 22.33 7.12 5.37
C ASP A 138 23.18 6.41 4.29
N PRO A 139 23.81 7.16 3.37
CA PRO A 139 24.61 6.59 2.29
C PRO A 139 25.94 5.96 2.77
N THR A 140 26.30 6.09 4.05
CA THR A 140 27.51 5.48 4.62
C THR A 140 27.29 4.05 5.10
N LEU A 141 26.03 3.63 5.26
CA LEU A 141 25.68 2.26 5.64
C LEU A 141 25.69 1.34 4.42
N LYS A 142 26.25 0.14 4.60
CA LYS A 142 26.18 -0.93 3.60
C LYS A 142 24.89 -1.72 3.79
N ALA A 143 24.38 -2.30 2.71
CA ALA A 143 23.32 -3.29 2.75
C ALA A 143 23.85 -4.64 2.25
N ILE A 144 23.33 -5.74 2.80
CA ILE A 144 23.66 -7.10 2.36
C ILE A 144 22.43 -8.01 2.44
N SER A 145 22.22 -8.84 1.43
CA SER A 145 21.29 -9.96 1.51
C SER A 145 22.06 -11.27 1.58
N PRO A 146 21.97 -12.04 2.68
CA PRO A 146 22.60 -13.36 2.76
C PRO A 146 22.13 -14.30 1.63
N ILE A 147 20.86 -14.18 1.24
CA ILE A 147 20.24 -15.01 0.21
C ILE A 147 20.83 -14.68 -1.16
N ARG A 148 20.92 -13.39 -1.51
CA ARG A 148 21.40 -12.95 -2.82
C ARG A 148 22.93 -12.91 -2.92
N ASP A 149 23.59 -12.39 -1.89
CA ASP A 149 25.01 -12.01 -1.94
C ASP A 149 25.94 -13.09 -1.35
N LEU A 150 25.41 -13.98 -0.50
CA LEU A 150 26.17 -15.05 0.16
C LEU A 150 25.66 -16.46 -0.15
N SER A 151 24.82 -16.59 -1.18
CA SER A 151 24.25 -17.84 -1.68
C SER A 151 23.57 -18.69 -0.59
N LEU A 152 22.88 -18.05 0.35
CA LEU A 152 22.06 -18.74 1.35
C LEU A 152 20.75 -19.22 0.70
N THR A 153 20.83 -20.33 -0.03
CA THR A 153 19.67 -20.98 -0.65
C THR A 153 18.91 -21.84 0.36
N ARG A 154 17.66 -22.17 0.07
CA ARG A 154 16.78 -22.90 1.01
C ARG A 154 17.34 -24.25 1.48
N ASP A 155 17.97 -24.99 0.58
CA ASP A 155 18.65 -26.25 0.88
C ASP A 155 19.88 -26.03 1.79
N VAL A 156 20.64 -24.96 1.55
CA VAL A 156 21.75 -24.55 2.42
C VAL A 156 21.22 -24.12 3.79
N GLU A 157 20.12 -23.38 3.87
CA GLU A 157 19.49 -22.99 5.15
C GLU A 157 19.13 -24.20 6.00
N ILE A 158 18.48 -25.20 5.39
CA ILE A 158 18.05 -26.41 6.08
C ILE A 158 19.26 -27.23 6.55
N ALA A 159 20.27 -27.39 5.70
CA ALA A 159 21.49 -28.10 6.05
C ALA A 159 22.24 -27.40 7.18
N TYR A 160 22.41 -26.08 7.08
CA TYR A 160 23.08 -25.25 8.07
C TYR A 160 22.34 -25.26 9.41
N ALA A 161 21.01 -25.10 9.41
CA ALA A 161 20.20 -25.17 10.63
C ALA A 161 20.37 -26.51 11.37
N LYS A 162 20.45 -27.62 10.62
CA LYS A 162 20.65 -28.96 11.17
C LYS A 162 22.07 -29.17 11.71
N GLU A 163 23.08 -28.73 10.97
CA GLU A 163 24.49 -28.83 11.36
C GLU A 163 24.77 -28.04 12.66
N HIS A 164 24.26 -26.82 12.74
CA HIS A 164 24.43 -25.91 13.89
C HIS A 164 23.38 -26.10 15.00
N ARG A 165 22.46 -27.07 14.84
CA ARG A 165 21.40 -27.41 15.81
C ARG A 165 20.58 -26.18 16.24
N LEU A 166 20.21 -25.34 15.29
CA LEU A 166 19.45 -24.13 15.57
C LEU A 166 18.05 -24.48 16.10
N PRO A 167 17.53 -23.73 17.09
CA PRO A 167 16.24 -23.99 17.74
C PRO A 167 15.07 -23.49 16.88
N ILE A 168 14.97 -24.01 15.65
CA ILE A 168 13.96 -23.61 14.67
C ILE A 168 13.02 -24.80 14.47
N VAL A 169 11.72 -24.58 14.72
CA VAL A 169 10.70 -25.58 14.41
C VAL A 169 10.57 -25.63 12.90
N GLN A 170 10.98 -26.75 12.30
CA GLN A 170 10.62 -27.06 10.90
C GLN A 170 9.13 -27.41 10.90
N THR A 171 8.25 -26.42 10.82
CA THR A 171 6.85 -26.68 10.51
C THR A 171 6.76 -27.29 9.12
N GLU A 172 5.79 -28.18 8.90
CA GLU A 172 5.48 -28.69 7.56
C GLU A 172 5.35 -27.52 6.58
N LYS A 173 5.88 -27.70 5.35
CA LYS A 173 5.91 -26.64 4.34
C LYS A 173 4.49 -26.15 4.07
N SER A 174 4.15 -24.95 4.56
CA SER A 174 3.10 -24.16 3.95
C SER A 174 3.50 -23.92 2.48
N PRO A 175 2.64 -24.20 1.49
CA PRO A 175 2.92 -23.90 0.10
C PRO A 175 2.88 -22.38 -0.18
N TYR A 176 2.47 -21.57 0.79
CA TYR A 176 2.31 -20.12 0.67
C TYR A 176 3.52 -19.36 1.21
N SER A 177 3.98 -18.41 0.41
CA SER A 177 4.81 -17.28 0.86
C SER A 177 3.86 -16.14 1.19
N ILE A 178 3.85 -15.69 2.45
CA ILE A 178 2.90 -14.71 2.98
C ILE A 178 3.68 -13.54 3.56
N ASP A 179 3.32 -12.34 3.13
CA ASP A 179 3.68 -11.09 3.79
C ASP A 179 2.40 -10.40 4.24
N GLN A 180 2.29 -10.06 5.51
CA GLN A 180 1.08 -9.43 6.05
C GLN A 180 1.41 -8.41 7.12
N ASN A 181 0.59 -7.37 7.17
CA ASN A 181 0.63 -6.30 8.16
C ASN A 181 -0.80 -5.73 8.31
N VAL A 182 -1.00 -4.75 9.17
CA VAL A 182 -2.36 -4.23 9.42
C VAL A 182 -2.99 -3.60 8.18
N TRP A 183 -2.22 -3.16 7.18
CA TRP A 183 -2.77 -2.57 5.95
C TRP A 183 -3.27 -3.61 4.95
N GLY A 184 -2.76 -4.84 5.02
CA GLY A 184 -3.21 -5.94 4.18
C GLY A 184 -2.26 -7.13 4.17
N ARG A 185 -2.56 -8.07 3.27
CA ARG A 185 -1.82 -9.33 3.13
C ARG A 185 -1.55 -9.63 1.66
N ALA A 186 -0.33 -10.04 1.35
CA ALA A 186 0.13 -10.52 0.05
C ALA A 186 0.37 -12.03 0.11
N ILE A 187 -0.02 -12.74 -0.93
CA ILE A 187 0.12 -14.19 -1.04
C ILE A 187 0.77 -14.56 -2.38
N GLU A 188 1.88 -15.29 -2.29
CA GLU A 188 2.48 -16.01 -3.42
C GLU A 188 2.41 -17.51 -3.15
N THR A 189 2.18 -18.31 -4.19
CA THR A 189 2.26 -19.76 -4.15
C THR A 189 2.61 -20.31 -5.52
N GLY A 190 3.41 -21.37 -5.57
CA GLY A 190 3.81 -22.00 -6.84
C GLY A 190 2.62 -22.45 -7.70
N PHE A 191 1.47 -22.77 -7.08
CA PHE A 191 0.26 -23.15 -7.82
C PHE A 191 -0.31 -22.00 -8.67
N LEU A 192 -0.22 -20.75 -8.18
CA LEU A 192 -0.78 -19.57 -8.86
C LEU A 192 0.22 -18.88 -9.79
N GLU A 193 1.45 -19.38 -9.89
CA GLU A 193 2.41 -18.94 -10.92
C GLU A 193 1.89 -19.23 -12.34
N ASP A 194 1.02 -20.25 -12.51
CA ASP A 194 0.21 -20.40 -13.72
C ASP A 194 -1.02 -19.46 -13.65
N PRO A 195 -1.12 -18.45 -14.54
CA PRO A 195 -2.20 -17.48 -14.51
C PRO A 195 -3.59 -18.08 -14.83
N TRP A 196 -3.66 -19.32 -15.34
CA TRP A 196 -4.94 -20.00 -15.58
C TRP A 196 -5.52 -20.68 -14.34
N ASN A 197 -4.70 -20.92 -13.30
CA ASN A 197 -5.17 -21.51 -12.05
C ASN A 197 -5.94 -20.49 -11.22
N GLY A 198 -7.18 -20.81 -10.86
CA GLY A 198 -7.98 -19.97 -9.97
C GLY A 198 -7.53 -20.09 -8.50
N PRO A 199 -7.60 -19.00 -7.70
CA PRO A 199 -7.27 -19.04 -6.29
C PRO A 199 -8.24 -19.94 -5.51
N THR A 200 -7.71 -20.71 -4.57
CA THR A 200 -8.47 -21.60 -3.69
C THR A 200 -8.78 -20.94 -2.34
N LYS A 201 -9.74 -21.48 -1.58
CA LYS A 201 -10.21 -20.88 -0.32
C LYS A 201 -9.11 -20.73 0.73
N ASP A 202 -8.19 -21.69 0.78
CA ASP A 202 -7.02 -21.73 1.67
C ASP A 202 -5.97 -20.65 1.37
N CYS A 203 -6.06 -19.94 0.24
CA CYS A 203 -5.24 -18.76 -0.01
C CYS A 203 -5.59 -17.59 0.92
N TYR A 204 -6.84 -17.49 1.39
CA TYR A 204 -7.39 -16.30 2.05
C TYR A 204 -7.46 -16.45 3.58
N ALA A 205 -7.18 -15.36 4.30
CA ALA A 205 -7.17 -15.33 5.76
C ALA A 205 -7.76 -14.04 6.36
N TYR A 206 -7.63 -12.90 5.68
CA TYR A 206 -8.16 -11.62 6.15
C TYR A 206 -9.62 -11.40 5.71
N THR A 207 -10.09 -12.16 4.71
CA THR A 207 -11.39 -11.96 4.07
C THR A 207 -12.20 -13.25 3.98
N ASP A 208 -13.50 -13.16 4.27
CA ASP A 208 -14.46 -14.22 4.02
C ASP A 208 -14.80 -14.34 2.52
N ASP A 209 -15.47 -15.41 2.14
CA ASP A 209 -15.83 -15.68 0.75
C ASP A 209 -17.00 -14.78 0.29
N PRO A 210 -16.79 -13.87 -0.69
CA PRO A 210 -17.86 -12.97 -1.16
C PRO A 210 -18.99 -13.70 -1.89
N ALA A 211 -18.85 -14.99 -2.22
CA ALA A 211 -19.95 -15.81 -2.74
C ALA A 211 -20.97 -16.19 -1.66
N PHE A 212 -20.59 -16.12 -0.38
CA PHE A 212 -21.44 -16.42 0.78
C PHE A 212 -21.32 -15.32 1.84
N PRO A 213 -21.64 -14.06 1.50
CA PRO A 213 -21.49 -12.95 2.44
C PRO A 213 -22.53 -13.05 3.56
N PRO A 214 -22.22 -12.51 4.75
CA PRO A 214 -23.23 -12.27 5.78
C PRO A 214 -24.24 -11.19 5.30
N VAL A 215 -25.18 -10.82 6.18
CA VAL A 215 -26.08 -9.68 5.91
C VAL A 215 -25.26 -8.42 5.63
N GLU A 216 -25.74 -7.58 4.71
CA GLU A 216 -25.10 -6.31 4.37
C GLU A 216 -24.76 -5.47 5.61
N ASP A 217 -23.58 -4.85 5.60
CA ASP A 217 -23.08 -4.03 6.69
C ASP A 217 -23.01 -2.56 6.25
N GLU A 218 -23.87 -1.71 6.81
CA GLU A 218 -23.84 -0.27 6.58
C GLU A 218 -22.85 0.41 7.55
N VAL A 219 -21.92 1.18 7.01
CA VAL A 219 -20.90 1.91 7.77
C VAL A 219 -20.92 3.39 7.44
N ILE A 220 -20.73 4.24 8.44
CA ILE A 220 -20.43 5.66 8.29
C ILE A 220 -18.99 5.90 8.75
N ILE A 221 -18.19 6.53 7.90
CA ILE A 221 -16.80 6.90 8.19
C ILE A 221 -16.69 8.42 8.17
N GLU A 222 -16.28 9.02 9.29
CA GLU A 222 -15.99 10.44 9.41
C GLU A 222 -14.49 10.68 9.18
N PHE A 223 -14.17 11.61 8.30
CA PHE A 223 -12.81 12.06 8.03
C PHE A 223 -12.63 13.50 8.48
N LYS A 224 -11.41 13.81 8.91
CA LYS A 224 -10.92 15.16 9.15
C LYS A 224 -9.58 15.32 8.45
N GLN A 225 -9.51 16.28 7.53
CA GLN A 225 -8.33 16.56 6.72
C GLN A 225 -7.72 15.29 6.08
N GLY A 226 -8.56 14.48 5.45
CA GLY A 226 -8.18 13.23 4.78
C GLY A 226 -7.95 12.03 5.71
N VAL A 227 -8.01 12.21 7.03
CA VAL A 227 -7.74 11.14 8.01
C VAL A 227 -9.06 10.64 8.61
N PRO A 228 -9.34 9.32 8.64
CA PRO A 228 -10.51 8.77 9.32
C PRO A 228 -10.39 8.99 10.83
N VAL A 229 -11.41 9.60 11.43
CA VAL A 229 -11.46 9.96 12.86
C VAL A 229 -12.62 9.33 13.60
N LYS A 230 -13.72 8.94 12.91
CA LYS A 230 -14.82 8.17 13.51
C LYS A 230 -15.34 7.07 12.59
N ILE A 231 -15.84 6.00 13.19
CA ILE A 231 -16.64 4.96 12.53
C ILE A 231 -17.96 4.80 13.28
N ASP A 232 -19.09 5.02 12.60
CA ASP A 232 -20.44 5.06 13.17
C ASP A 232 -20.56 5.99 14.40
N GLY A 233 -19.94 7.17 14.29
CA GLY A 233 -19.92 8.18 15.35
C GLY A 233 -19.02 7.86 16.55
N ARG A 234 -18.27 6.75 16.53
CA ARG A 234 -17.28 6.39 17.57
C ARG A 234 -15.89 6.86 17.16
N ASP A 235 -15.23 7.61 18.04
CA ASP A 235 -13.84 8.06 17.81
C ASP A 235 -12.89 6.87 17.63
N VAL A 236 -12.00 6.99 16.65
CA VAL A 236 -10.96 6.00 16.32
C VAL A 236 -9.64 6.68 16.00
N THR A 237 -8.53 6.02 16.35
CA THR A 237 -7.22 6.35 15.77
C THR A 237 -7.12 5.80 14.34
N PRO A 238 -6.14 6.23 13.53
CA PRO A 238 -5.89 5.63 12.22
C PRO A 238 -5.72 4.10 12.26
N LEU A 239 -4.97 3.59 13.24
CA LEU A 239 -4.81 2.14 13.44
C LEU A 239 -6.15 1.45 13.72
N GLN A 240 -6.96 1.99 14.64
CA GLN A 240 -8.27 1.44 14.97
C GLN A 240 -9.24 1.49 13.78
N ALA A 241 -9.17 2.55 12.97
CA ALA A 241 -9.96 2.66 11.75
C ALA A 241 -9.61 1.54 10.76
N ILE A 242 -8.31 1.29 10.55
CA ILE A 242 -7.84 0.20 9.69
C ILE A 242 -8.27 -1.17 10.22
N GLU A 243 -8.09 -1.43 11.51
CA GLU A 243 -8.45 -2.72 12.14
C GLU A 243 -9.96 -2.99 12.10
N GLU A 244 -10.79 -2.00 12.44
CA GLU A 244 -12.25 -2.15 12.39
C GLU A 244 -12.73 -2.33 10.94
N MET A 245 -12.18 -1.58 9.99
CA MET A 245 -12.54 -1.73 8.58
C MET A 245 -12.01 -3.03 7.98
N ASN A 246 -10.85 -3.54 8.41
CA ASN A 246 -10.38 -4.87 8.04
C ASN A 246 -11.37 -5.94 8.49
N ARG A 247 -11.84 -5.86 9.73
CA ARG A 247 -12.82 -6.82 10.27
C ARG A 247 -14.15 -6.76 9.52
N ARG A 248 -14.73 -5.57 9.36
CA ARG A 248 -16.05 -5.37 8.74
C ARG A 248 -16.05 -5.66 7.25
N ALA A 249 -15.13 -5.03 6.51
CA ALA A 249 -15.03 -5.23 5.08
C ALA A 249 -14.51 -6.64 4.74
N GLY A 250 -13.63 -7.20 5.58
CA GLY A 250 -13.13 -8.57 5.44
C GLY A 250 -14.23 -9.61 5.59
N ALA A 251 -15.13 -9.46 6.56
CA ALA A 251 -16.30 -10.33 6.71
C ALA A 251 -17.23 -10.33 5.49
N GLN A 252 -17.19 -9.26 4.67
CA GLN A 252 -17.95 -9.13 3.43
C GLN A 252 -17.16 -9.54 2.19
N GLY A 253 -15.93 -10.06 2.34
CA GLY A 253 -15.06 -10.48 1.24
C GLY A 253 -14.46 -9.34 0.40
N ILE A 254 -14.47 -8.11 0.91
CA ILE A 254 -13.97 -6.93 0.21
C ILE A 254 -12.44 -6.94 0.17
N GLY A 255 -11.87 -6.46 -0.94
CA GLY A 255 -10.43 -6.26 -1.06
C GLY A 255 -9.63 -7.51 -1.39
N ARG A 256 -10.28 -8.58 -1.88
CA ARG A 256 -9.58 -9.67 -2.59
C ARG A 256 -9.16 -9.18 -3.97
N ILE A 257 -7.85 -9.21 -4.22
CA ILE A 257 -7.23 -8.76 -5.48
C ILE A 257 -6.41 -9.91 -6.04
N ASP A 258 -6.54 -10.16 -7.34
CA ASP A 258 -5.72 -11.09 -8.11
C ASP A 258 -5.11 -10.29 -9.26
N LEU A 259 -3.80 -10.06 -9.21
CA LEU A 259 -3.11 -9.10 -10.06
C LEU A 259 -1.90 -9.75 -10.74
N ILE A 260 -1.79 -9.56 -12.06
CA ILE A 260 -0.52 -9.71 -12.77
C ILE A 260 0.12 -8.33 -12.89
N GLU A 261 1.12 -8.07 -12.06
CA GLU A 261 1.77 -6.75 -11.93
C GLU A 261 3.10 -6.65 -12.68
N ASP A 262 3.47 -5.44 -13.10
CA ASP A 262 4.81 -5.12 -13.56
C ASP A 262 5.75 -4.81 -12.39
N ARG A 263 6.70 -5.72 -12.12
CA ARG A 263 7.76 -5.46 -11.13
C ARG A 263 8.80 -4.49 -11.69
N LEU A 264 9.35 -3.66 -10.82
CA LEU A 264 10.43 -2.71 -11.17
C LEU A 264 11.64 -3.42 -11.81
N VAL A 265 11.92 -4.65 -11.39
CA VAL A 265 13.04 -5.47 -11.90
C VAL A 265 12.82 -6.01 -13.33
N GLY A 266 11.72 -5.64 -14.00
CA GLY A 266 11.50 -5.88 -15.43
C GLY A 266 10.77 -7.18 -15.77
N ILE A 267 10.10 -7.80 -14.79
CA ILE A 267 9.30 -9.02 -15.00
C ILE A 267 7.86 -8.78 -14.55
N LYS A 268 6.94 -9.56 -15.12
CA LYS A 268 5.59 -9.70 -14.59
C LYS A 268 5.56 -10.78 -13.51
N SER A 269 4.73 -10.58 -12.49
CA SER A 269 4.41 -11.59 -11.48
C SER A 269 2.92 -11.60 -11.20
N ARG A 270 2.37 -12.76 -10.85
CA ARG A 270 1.00 -12.86 -10.35
C ARG A 270 1.01 -12.93 -8.83
N GLU A 271 0.28 -12.03 -8.19
CA GLU A 271 0.14 -11.99 -6.73
C GLU A 271 -1.33 -11.87 -6.34
N LEU A 272 -1.69 -12.52 -5.23
CA LEU A 272 -2.96 -12.26 -4.57
C LEU A 272 -2.76 -11.29 -3.42
N TYR A 273 -3.77 -10.45 -3.18
CA TYR A 273 -3.81 -9.59 -2.02
C TYR A 273 -5.15 -9.63 -1.30
N GLU A 274 -5.12 -9.42 0.01
CA GLU A 274 -6.28 -9.15 0.85
C GLU A 274 -6.10 -7.81 1.56
N CYS A 275 -6.87 -6.81 1.13
CA CYS A 275 -6.76 -5.42 1.57
C CYS A 275 -8.12 -4.83 2.01
N PRO A 276 -8.89 -5.49 2.89
CA PRO A 276 -10.29 -5.12 3.15
C PRO A 276 -10.45 -3.68 3.66
N GLY A 277 -9.70 -3.31 4.71
CA GLY A 277 -9.77 -1.99 5.30
C GLY A 277 -9.21 -0.92 4.37
N ALA A 278 -8.05 -1.16 3.76
CA ALA A 278 -7.43 -0.23 2.82
C ALA A 278 -8.35 0.10 1.63
N VAL A 279 -8.93 -0.91 0.97
CA VAL A 279 -9.82 -0.72 -0.19
C VAL A 279 -11.09 0.04 0.21
N ALA A 280 -11.72 -0.31 1.34
CA ALA A 280 -12.91 0.38 1.81
C ALA A 280 -12.63 1.84 2.21
N LEU A 281 -11.51 2.09 2.91
CA LEU A 281 -11.10 3.43 3.32
C LEU A 281 -10.73 4.31 2.11
N ILE A 282 -9.97 3.79 1.14
CA ILE A 282 -9.64 4.52 -0.09
C ILE A 282 -10.91 4.84 -0.88
N THR A 283 -11.84 3.89 -0.98
CA THR A 283 -13.14 4.12 -1.67
C THR A 283 -13.92 5.26 -1.00
N ALA A 284 -13.99 5.27 0.34
CA ALA A 284 -14.64 6.36 1.06
C ALA A 284 -13.91 7.70 0.86
N HIS A 285 -12.58 7.69 0.96
CA HIS A 285 -11.76 8.89 0.82
C HIS A 285 -11.91 9.54 -0.57
N GLN A 286 -11.85 8.76 -1.66
CA GLN A 286 -12.07 9.24 -3.03
C GLN A 286 -13.45 9.91 -3.18
N GLU A 287 -14.48 9.37 -2.54
CA GLU A 287 -15.83 9.92 -2.59
C GLU A 287 -16.01 11.20 -1.78
N LEU A 288 -15.23 11.35 -0.70
CA LEU A 288 -15.17 12.61 0.02
C LEU A 288 -14.44 13.69 -0.78
N GLU A 289 -13.35 13.34 -1.47
CA GLU A 289 -12.66 14.25 -2.38
C GLU A 289 -13.54 14.70 -3.55
N ASN A 290 -14.43 13.83 -4.07
CA ASN A 290 -15.43 14.23 -5.07
C ASN A 290 -16.35 15.35 -4.58
N CYS A 291 -16.61 15.42 -3.27
CA CYS A 291 -17.44 16.45 -2.65
C CYS A 291 -16.65 17.72 -2.31
N CYS A 292 -15.38 17.59 -1.94
CA CYS A 292 -14.62 18.68 -1.30
C CYS A 292 -13.58 19.35 -2.21
N LEU A 293 -13.14 18.71 -3.30
CA LEU A 293 -12.10 19.26 -4.18
C LEU A 293 -12.71 19.90 -5.43
N GLU A 294 -12.17 21.06 -5.81
CA GLU A 294 -12.53 21.74 -7.05
C GLU A 294 -12.12 20.88 -8.27
N ARG A 295 -12.85 21.00 -9.38
CA ARG A 295 -12.72 20.14 -10.56
C ARG A 295 -11.29 20.02 -11.10
N GLU A 296 -10.58 21.11 -11.31
CA GLU A 296 -9.22 21.07 -11.87
C GLU A 296 -8.18 20.65 -10.82
N GLN A 297 -8.33 21.09 -9.56
CA GLN A 297 -7.50 20.58 -8.46
C GLN A 297 -7.61 19.06 -8.35
N HIS A 298 -8.83 18.51 -8.42
CA HIS A 298 -9.08 17.08 -8.34
C HIS A 298 -8.54 16.33 -9.57
N ARG A 299 -8.70 16.86 -10.79
CA ARG A 299 -8.10 16.27 -12.00
C ARG A 299 -6.58 16.15 -11.89
N ILE A 300 -5.91 17.22 -11.47
CA ILE A 300 -4.46 17.22 -11.25
C ILE A 300 -4.07 16.24 -10.14
N LYS A 301 -4.84 16.21 -9.04
CA LYS A 301 -4.59 15.30 -7.93
C LYS A 301 -4.65 13.84 -8.36
N ARG A 302 -5.57 13.43 -9.24
CA ARG A 302 -5.65 12.04 -9.72
C ARG A 302 -4.39 11.59 -10.48
N ASP A 303 -3.78 12.49 -11.26
CA ASP A 303 -2.50 12.19 -11.91
C ASP A 303 -1.35 12.08 -10.89
N ILE A 304 -1.39 12.91 -9.84
CA ILE A 304 -0.42 12.89 -8.75
C ILE A 304 -0.58 11.63 -7.88
N ASP A 305 -1.81 11.22 -7.55
CA ASP A 305 -2.13 10.00 -6.81
C ASP A 305 -1.51 8.78 -7.51
N LYS A 306 -1.73 8.68 -8.83
CA LYS A 306 -1.11 7.64 -9.67
C LYS A 306 0.41 7.70 -9.59
N ARG A 307 1.00 8.87 -9.83
CA ARG A 307 2.46 9.03 -9.85
C ARG A 307 3.11 8.75 -8.50
N TRP A 308 2.43 9.12 -7.42
CA TRP A 308 2.85 8.82 -6.05
C TRP A 308 2.90 7.31 -5.83
N GLY A 309 1.85 6.59 -6.23
CA GLY A 309 1.78 5.14 -6.10
C GLY A 309 2.90 4.41 -6.85
N GLU A 310 3.19 4.83 -8.09
CA GLU A 310 4.32 4.32 -8.90
C GLU A 310 5.66 4.53 -8.18
N LEU A 311 5.93 5.74 -7.72
CA LEU A 311 7.21 6.07 -7.06
C LEU A 311 7.40 5.27 -5.76
N VAL A 312 6.35 5.08 -4.97
CA VAL A 312 6.44 4.28 -3.74
C VAL A 312 6.65 2.80 -4.05
N TYR A 313 5.98 2.25 -5.07
CA TYR A 313 6.24 0.90 -5.55
C TYR A 313 7.71 0.73 -5.96
N ASP A 314 8.26 1.74 -6.65
CA ASP A 314 9.64 1.83 -7.17
C ASP A 314 10.71 2.21 -6.11
N ALA A 315 10.42 2.01 -4.82
CA ALA A 315 11.33 2.28 -3.72
C ALA A 315 11.76 3.76 -3.55
N GLN A 316 11.00 4.71 -4.10
CA GLN A 316 11.34 6.14 -4.06
C GLN A 316 10.71 6.89 -2.87
N TRP A 317 10.29 6.19 -1.80
CA TRP A 317 9.64 6.79 -0.62
C TRP A 317 10.40 8.00 -0.06
N PHE A 318 11.73 7.90 0.05
CA PHE A 318 12.60 8.96 0.57
C PHE A 318 13.09 9.95 -0.51
N SER A 319 12.61 9.84 -1.74
CA SER A 319 13.04 10.72 -2.82
C SER A 319 12.49 12.15 -2.66
N PRO A 320 13.22 13.18 -3.15
CA PRO A 320 12.70 14.55 -3.20
C PRO A 320 11.40 14.69 -3.99
N ALA A 321 11.18 13.83 -4.99
CA ALA A 321 9.97 13.80 -5.79
C ALA A 321 8.76 13.42 -4.93
N VAL A 322 8.80 12.29 -4.22
CA VAL A 322 7.73 11.86 -3.30
C VAL A 322 7.49 12.90 -2.22
N LYS A 323 8.55 13.51 -1.66
CA LYS A 323 8.41 14.61 -0.70
C LYS A 323 7.61 15.80 -1.26
N SER A 324 7.84 16.16 -2.51
CA SER A 324 7.13 17.27 -3.17
C SER A 324 5.67 16.91 -3.47
N LEU A 325 5.41 15.67 -3.88
CA LEU A 325 4.05 15.16 -4.06
C LEU A 325 3.29 15.12 -2.72
N ASN A 326 3.94 14.70 -1.62
CA ASN A 326 3.35 14.74 -0.29
C ASN A 326 2.92 16.15 0.13
N ALA A 327 3.71 17.17 -0.19
CA ALA A 327 3.36 18.56 0.10
C ALA A 327 2.12 19.02 -0.67
N PHE A 328 2.02 18.64 -1.95
CA PHE A 328 0.82 18.90 -2.75
C PHE A 328 -0.39 18.16 -2.17
N ILE A 329 -0.26 16.86 -1.89
CA ILE A 329 -1.34 16.04 -1.35
C ILE A 329 -1.82 16.61 -0.03
N GLU A 330 -0.94 16.94 0.91
CA GLU A 330 -1.33 17.50 2.20
C GLU A 330 -2.08 18.84 2.06
N ASP A 331 -1.69 19.69 1.11
CA ASP A 331 -2.43 20.93 0.81
C ASP A 331 -3.87 20.64 0.34
N THR A 332 -4.04 19.64 -0.54
CA THR A 332 -5.39 19.25 -1.01
C THR A 332 -6.28 18.75 0.13
N GLN A 333 -5.72 18.22 1.21
CA GLN A 333 -6.50 17.65 2.32
C GLN A 333 -7.12 18.68 3.26
N GLN A 334 -6.78 19.98 3.16
CA GLN A 334 -7.26 21.01 4.10
C GLN A 334 -8.79 21.01 4.32
N TYR A 335 -9.56 20.73 3.25
CA TYR A 335 -11.03 20.72 3.27
C TYR A 335 -11.64 19.33 3.07
N VAL A 336 -10.84 18.27 3.03
CA VAL A 336 -11.33 16.88 2.91
C VAL A 336 -11.79 16.40 4.28
N SER A 337 -12.93 16.92 4.74
CA SER A 337 -13.55 16.61 6.04
C SER A 337 -15.04 16.40 5.88
N GLY A 338 -15.58 15.39 6.52
CA GLY A 338 -17.00 15.02 6.38
C GLY A 338 -17.22 13.54 6.58
N GLU A 339 -18.40 13.07 6.22
CA GLU A 339 -18.80 11.68 6.43
C GLU A 339 -19.23 11.02 5.13
N ILE A 340 -18.84 9.75 5.00
CA ILE A 340 -19.22 8.88 3.89
C ILE A 340 -19.95 7.67 4.46
N ARG A 341 -21.14 7.41 3.93
CA ARG A 341 -21.93 6.22 4.24
C ARG A 341 -21.78 5.20 3.12
N MET A 342 -21.49 3.96 3.48
CA MET A 342 -21.30 2.86 2.53
C MET A 342 -22.05 1.62 2.97
N ILE A 343 -22.48 0.81 1.99
CA ILE A 343 -22.92 -0.57 2.20
C ILE A 343 -21.76 -1.49 1.81
N LEU A 344 -21.33 -2.33 2.74
CA LEU A 344 -20.34 -3.39 2.54
C LEU A 344 -21.07 -4.71 2.34
N HIS A 345 -20.96 -5.31 1.16
CA HIS A 345 -21.64 -6.57 0.87
C HIS A 345 -21.07 -7.27 -0.37
N GLY A 346 -20.94 -8.60 -0.31
CA GLY A 346 -20.63 -9.45 -1.46
C GLY A 346 -19.38 -9.02 -2.24
N GLY A 347 -18.31 -8.69 -1.53
CA GLY A 347 -17.02 -8.27 -2.10
C GLY A 347 -16.96 -6.81 -2.55
N ARG A 348 -17.98 -5.99 -2.26
CA ARG A 348 -18.04 -4.59 -2.70
C ARG A 348 -18.31 -3.63 -1.55
N ALA A 349 -17.62 -2.50 -1.55
CA ALA A 349 -17.98 -1.31 -0.78
C ALA A 349 -18.70 -0.33 -1.71
N VAL A 350 -19.97 -0.04 -1.46
CA VAL A 350 -20.80 0.83 -2.30
C VAL A 350 -21.22 2.07 -1.52
N VAL A 351 -20.84 3.25 -2.00
CA VAL A 351 -21.18 4.51 -1.33
C VAL A 351 -22.64 4.88 -1.56
N THR A 352 -23.36 5.15 -0.48
CA THR A 352 -24.81 5.46 -0.48
C THR A 352 -25.13 6.85 0.07
N GLY A 353 -24.15 7.58 0.61
CA GLY A 353 -24.37 8.92 1.12
C GLY A 353 -23.08 9.66 1.39
N ARG A 354 -23.12 10.99 1.25
CA ARG A 354 -22.03 11.91 1.59
C ARG A 354 -22.62 13.10 2.33
N ARG A 355 -21.91 13.61 3.34
CA ARG A 355 -22.21 14.92 3.96
C ARG A 355 -20.92 15.59 4.43
N SER A 356 -20.80 16.89 4.19
CA SER A 356 -19.63 17.66 4.57
C SER A 356 -20.00 19.14 4.68
N GLU A 357 -19.51 19.80 5.73
CA GLU A 357 -19.61 21.26 5.91
C GLU A 357 -18.68 22.02 4.94
N THR A 358 -17.70 21.33 4.36
CA THR A 358 -16.75 21.85 3.37
C THR A 358 -17.06 21.36 1.96
N SER A 359 -18.29 20.86 1.74
CA SER A 359 -18.78 20.43 0.43
C SER A 359 -18.81 21.58 -0.57
N LEU A 360 -18.35 21.31 -1.79
CA LEU A 360 -18.51 22.17 -2.96
C LEU A 360 -19.78 21.81 -3.77
N TYR A 361 -20.47 20.74 -3.41
CA TYR A 361 -21.81 20.47 -3.96
C TYR A 361 -22.81 21.48 -3.38
N ASP A 362 -23.36 22.31 -4.25
CA ASP A 362 -24.43 23.25 -3.94
C ASP A 362 -25.74 22.74 -4.57
N TYR A 363 -26.70 22.41 -3.71
CA TYR A 363 -28.00 21.90 -4.14
C TYR A 363 -28.77 22.89 -5.03
N ASN A 364 -28.73 24.19 -4.70
CA ASN A 364 -29.48 25.20 -5.45
C ASN A 364 -28.84 25.48 -6.82
N LEU A 365 -27.54 25.24 -7.01
CA LEU A 365 -26.91 25.35 -8.33
C LEU A 365 -27.15 24.12 -9.21
N ALA A 366 -27.53 22.98 -8.63
CA ALA A 366 -27.69 21.71 -9.34
C ALA A 366 -29.15 21.30 -9.58
N THR A 367 -30.08 21.77 -8.76
CA THR A 367 -31.48 21.36 -8.82
C THR A 367 -32.21 21.96 -10.03
N TYR A 368 -33.23 21.24 -10.50
CA TYR A 368 -34.22 21.75 -11.48
C TYR A 368 -35.52 22.21 -10.81
N ASP A 369 -35.61 22.09 -9.49
CA ASP A 369 -36.76 22.53 -8.71
C ASP A 369 -36.82 24.06 -8.62
N SER A 370 -37.88 24.60 -8.00
CA SER A 370 -38.13 26.05 -7.90
C SER A 370 -37.06 26.85 -7.14
N GLY A 371 -36.08 26.20 -6.51
CA GLY A 371 -34.94 26.81 -5.83
C GLY A 371 -33.69 26.96 -6.70
N ASP A 372 -33.75 26.64 -8.00
CA ASP A 372 -32.62 26.77 -8.92
C ASP A 372 -32.03 28.19 -8.90
N SER A 373 -30.72 28.26 -8.78
CA SER A 373 -29.91 29.48 -8.71
C SER A 373 -28.83 29.54 -9.80
N PHE A 374 -28.78 28.57 -10.71
CA PHE A 374 -27.85 28.56 -11.83
C PHE A 374 -28.32 29.50 -12.95
N ASP A 375 -27.49 30.48 -13.35
CA ASP A 375 -27.80 31.35 -14.49
C ASP A 375 -27.59 30.61 -15.82
N GLN A 376 -28.66 30.01 -16.32
CA GLN A 376 -28.65 29.25 -17.58
C GLN A 376 -28.29 30.12 -18.80
N ASN A 377 -28.45 31.46 -18.75
CA ASN A 377 -28.14 32.33 -19.88
C ASN A 377 -26.64 32.40 -20.18
N ALA A 378 -25.79 32.22 -19.16
CA ALA A 378 -24.34 32.22 -19.31
C ALA A 378 -23.83 31.05 -20.17
N SER A 379 -24.58 29.95 -20.25
CA SER A 379 -24.20 28.73 -20.97
C SER A 379 -23.96 28.95 -22.46
N ASN A 380 -24.76 29.81 -23.12
CA ASN A 380 -24.62 30.05 -24.56
C ASN A 380 -23.25 30.66 -24.90
N GLY A 381 -22.85 31.70 -24.17
CA GLY A 381 -21.55 32.34 -24.35
C GLY A 381 -20.39 31.40 -23.98
N PHE A 382 -20.55 30.62 -22.92
CA PHE A 382 -19.57 29.61 -22.53
C PHE A 382 -19.35 28.56 -23.63
N ILE A 383 -20.41 27.96 -24.16
CA ILE A 383 -20.34 26.92 -25.20
C ILE A 383 -19.68 27.47 -26.47
N GLU A 384 -20.07 28.68 -26.89
CA GLU A 384 -19.50 29.34 -28.07
C GLU A 384 -17.99 29.53 -27.97
N ILE A 385 -17.49 29.96 -26.82
CA ILE A 385 -16.06 30.21 -26.60
C ILE A 385 -15.30 28.90 -26.39
N TYR A 386 -15.82 28.00 -25.54
CA TYR A 386 -15.15 26.74 -25.22
C TYR A 386 -15.02 25.84 -26.44
N GLY A 387 -16.05 25.77 -27.29
CA GLY A 387 -16.05 24.99 -28.54
C GLY A 387 -15.36 25.67 -29.72
N LEU A 388 -14.95 26.94 -29.60
CA LEU A 388 -14.38 27.69 -30.73
C LEU A 388 -13.15 27.00 -31.37
N PRO A 389 -12.16 26.50 -30.62
CA PRO A 389 -10.98 25.87 -31.23
C PRO A 389 -11.31 24.62 -32.05
N THR A 390 -12.19 23.76 -31.53
CA THR A 390 -12.62 22.53 -32.22
C THR A 390 -13.50 22.86 -33.42
N ARG A 391 -14.36 23.88 -33.34
CA ARG A 391 -15.14 24.40 -34.47
C ARG A 391 -14.25 24.86 -35.63
N VAL A 392 -13.18 25.59 -35.33
CA VAL A 392 -12.21 26.05 -36.36
C VAL A 392 -11.47 24.87 -36.99
N ALA A 393 -11.08 23.87 -36.18
CA ALA A 393 -10.46 22.65 -36.70
C ALA A 393 -11.41 21.88 -37.63
N ALA A 394 -12.66 21.70 -37.23
CA ALA A 394 -13.67 21.04 -38.06
C ALA A 394 -13.94 21.80 -39.37
N ALA A 395 -13.99 23.14 -39.34
CA ALA A 395 -14.16 23.95 -40.54
C ALA A 395 -13.03 23.75 -41.56
N ARG A 396 -11.79 23.56 -41.08
CA ARG A 396 -10.64 23.18 -41.92
C ARG A 396 -10.85 21.80 -42.52
N ASP A 397 -11.28 20.81 -41.72
CA ASP A 397 -11.48 19.45 -42.21
C ASP A 397 -12.57 19.38 -43.29
N VAL A 398 -13.70 20.07 -43.10
CA VAL A 398 -14.76 20.22 -44.11
C VAL A 398 -14.22 20.84 -45.40
N LYS A 399 -13.44 21.93 -45.29
CA LYS A 399 -12.86 22.62 -46.45
C LYS A 399 -11.97 21.70 -47.31
N PHE A 400 -11.33 20.70 -46.71
CA PHE A 400 -10.45 19.76 -47.40
C PHE A 400 -11.09 18.38 -47.65
N GLY A 401 -12.41 18.24 -47.47
CA GLY A 401 -13.13 16.98 -47.74
C GLY A 401 -12.91 15.89 -46.70
N ASN A 402 -12.36 16.22 -45.52
CA ASN A 402 -12.20 15.30 -44.38
C ASN A 402 -13.28 15.50 -43.31
N GLY A 403 -14.33 16.27 -43.61
CA GLY A 403 -15.48 16.43 -42.73
C GLY A 403 -16.28 15.13 -42.60
N ILE A 404 -17.10 15.05 -41.55
CA ILE A 404 -18.06 13.94 -41.40
C ILE A 404 -19.06 14.01 -42.56
N GLU A 405 -19.14 12.96 -43.36
CA GLU A 405 -20.20 12.81 -44.36
C GLU A 405 -21.55 12.72 -43.64
N VAL A 406 -22.44 13.65 -43.95
CA VAL A 406 -23.84 13.56 -43.54
C VAL A 406 -24.55 12.82 -44.68
N PRO A 407 -25.06 11.60 -44.46
CA PRO A 407 -25.86 10.93 -45.47
C PRO A 407 -27.01 11.84 -45.88
N ASP A 408 -27.30 11.92 -47.18
CA ASP A 408 -28.53 12.53 -47.68
C ASP A 408 -29.70 11.71 -47.16
N ASN A 409 -30.17 12.01 -45.95
CA ASN A 409 -31.44 11.50 -45.46
C ASN A 409 -32.54 12.16 -46.30
N THR A 410 -32.94 11.51 -47.38
CA THR A 410 -34.22 11.74 -48.03
C THR A 410 -35.31 11.31 -47.05
N VAL A 411 -35.73 12.24 -46.20
CA VAL A 411 -37.03 12.16 -45.53
C VAL A 411 -38.04 12.61 -46.59
N GLU A 412 -38.62 11.65 -47.30
CA GLU A 412 -39.90 11.85 -48.04
C GLU A 412 -41.07 11.90 -47.06
#